data_AF-A0A967F7Z0-F1
#
_entry.id   AF-A0A967F7Z0-F1
#
_cell.length_a   1.000
_cell.length_b   1.000
_cell.length_c   1.000
_cell.angle_alpha   90.00
_cell.angle_beta   90.00
_cell.angle_gamma   90.00
#
_symmetry.space_group_name_H-M   'P 1'
#
loop_
_entity.id
_entity.type
_entity.pdbx_description
1 polymer ?
#
loop_
_entity_poly.entity_id
_entity_poly.type
_entity_poly.pdbx_seq_one_letter_code
_entity_poly.pdbx_strand_id
1 'polypeptide(L)' 'RAHFIAYPGRELALARDTAVNPRLVSLNGEWKFHYSDSPAGRPVDFFRPGFDDSAWADIPVPSNWERQGFGYPI' A
#
# COMPACT_ATOMS: atom_id res chain seq x y z
N ARG A 1 9.35 -0.41 -21.23
CA ARG A 1 9.55 0.97 -20.71
C ARG A 1 10.57 0.91 -19.58
N ALA A 2 11.45 1.91 -19.44
CA ALA A 2 12.31 2.03 -18.27
C ALA A 2 11.54 2.70 -17.11
N HIS A 3 11.99 2.45 -15.87
CA HIS A 3 11.45 3.09 -14.66
C HIS A 3 12.17 4.42 -14.42
N PHE A 4 11.43 5.49 -14.14
CA PHE A 4 11.99 6.82 -13.94
C PHE A 4 11.42 7.47 -12.70
N ILE A 5 12.30 8.12 -11.93
CA ILE A 5 11.96 9.04 -10.86
C ILE A 5 12.67 10.35 -11.18
N ALA A 6 11.95 11.46 -11.11
CA ALA A 6 12.56 12.78 -11.30
C ALA A 6 13.39 13.14 -10.06
N TYR A 7 14.63 13.56 -10.26
CA TYR A 7 15.49 14.11 -9.22
C TYR A 7 15.75 15.59 -9.51
N PRO A 8 15.74 16.49 -8.50
CA PRO A 8 16.02 17.91 -8.71
C PRO A 8 17.44 18.23 -9.22
N GLY A 9 18.40 17.30 -9.10
CA GLY A 9 19.77 17.50 -9.53
C GLY A 9 20.60 16.21 -9.59
N ARG A 10 21.78 16.29 -10.22
CA ARG A 10 22.67 15.14 -10.47
C ARG A 10 23.14 14.45 -9.19
N GLU A 11 23.51 15.21 -8.17
CA GLU A 11 24.05 14.65 -6.93
C GLU A 11 22.99 13.82 -6.18
N LEU A 12 21.76 14.32 -6.08
CA LEU A 12 20.63 13.59 -5.49
C LEU A 12 20.27 12.34 -6.30
N ALA A 13 20.38 12.41 -7.63
CA ALA A 13 20.20 11.25 -8.51
C ALA A 13 21.26 10.16 -8.27
N LEU A 14 22.52 10.56 -8.03
CA LEU A 14 23.60 9.63 -7.70
C LEU A 14 23.44 9.01 -6.31
N ALA A 15 23.00 9.80 -5.33
CA ALA A 15 22.68 9.34 -3.98
C ALA A 15 21.42 8.46 -3.94
N ARG A 16 20.60 8.49 -5.00
CA ARG A 16 19.30 7.81 -5.12
C ARG A 16 18.32 8.21 -4.02
N ASP A 17 18.49 9.39 -3.46
CA ASP A 17 17.57 9.92 -2.47
C ASP A 17 16.32 10.46 -3.18
N THR A 18 15.23 9.71 -3.08
CA THR A 18 13.95 10.06 -3.69
C THR A 18 13.10 10.93 -2.77
N ALA A 19 13.41 10.99 -1.47
CA ALA A 19 12.61 11.71 -0.48
C ALA A 19 12.65 13.23 -0.68
N VAL A 20 13.70 13.72 -1.35
CA VAL A 20 13.89 15.13 -1.71
C VAL A 20 12.98 15.62 -2.85
N ASN A 21 12.26 14.73 -3.54
CA ASN A 21 11.35 15.13 -4.60
C ASN A 21 9.98 15.49 -4.00
N PRO A 22 9.57 16.78 -3.97
CA PRO A 22 8.32 17.21 -3.36
C PRO A 22 7.07 16.73 -4.12
N ARG A 23 7.24 16.15 -5.32
CA ARG A 23 6.17 15.57 -6.14
C ARG A 23 6.09 14.06 -5.98
N LEU A 24 6.93 13.45 -5.15
CA LEU A 24 6.90 12.03 -4.84
C LEU A 24 6.38 11.83 -3.42
N VAL A 25 5.32 11.03 -3.30
CA VAL A 25 4.73 10.68 -2.00
C VAL A 25 4.69 9.16 -1.90
N SER A 26 5.30 8.62 -0.85
CA SER A 26 5.16 7.21 -0.50
C SER A 26 3.77 6.99 0.10
N LEU A 27 3.10 5.91 -0.30
CA LEU A 27 1.84 5.47 0.31
C LEU A 27 2.03 4.25 1.23
N ASN A 28 3.28 3.92 1.57
CA ASN A 28 3.57 2.93 2.60
C ASN A 28 3.09 3.45 3.96
N GLY A 29 2.59 2.55 4.79
CA GLY A 29 2.00 2.88 6.08
C GLY A 29 0.92 1.87 6.48
N GLU A 30 0.09 2.24 7.44
CA GLU A 30 -1.06 1.44 7.86
C GLU A 30 -2.24 1.64 6.91
N TRP A 31 -2.87 0.55 6.51
CA TRP A 31 -4.03 0.53 5.63
C TRP A 31 -5.16 -0.28 6.25
N LYS A 32 -6.40 0.18 6.08
CA LYS A 32 -7.58 -0.62 6.38
C LYS A 32 -7.61 -1.85 5.48
N PHE A 33 -7.77 -3.02 6.07
CA PHE A 33 -7.66 -4.31 5.40
C PHE A 33 -8.73 -5.30 5.85
N HIS A 34 -9.32 -5.99 4.87
CA HIS A 34 -10.30 -7.05 5.08
C HIS A 34 -9.95 -8.25 4.20
N TYR A 35 -9.78 -9.40 4.84
CA TYR A 35 -9.55 -10.67 4.16
C TYR A 35 -10.85 -11.46 4.01
N SER A 36 -11.07 -12.04 2.83
CA SER A 36 -12.21 -12.93 2.53
C SER A 36 -11.69 -14.22 1.91
N ASP A 37 -12.15 -15.37 2.41
CA ASP A 37 -11.73 -16.70 1.90
C ASP A 37 -12.15 -16.98 0.46
N SER A 38 -13.10 -16.21 -0.06
CA SER A 38 -13.48 -16.26 -1.47
C SER A 38 -13.87 -14.88 -1.99
N PRO A 39 -13.78 -14.64 -3.31
CA PRO A 39 -14.22 -13.39 -3.90
C PRO A 39 -15.69 -13.07 -3.62
N ALA A 40 -16.55 -14.09 -3.47
CA ALA A 40 -17.97 -13.90 -3.17
C ALA A 40 -18.22 -13.37 -1.75
N GLY A 41 -17.30 -13.63 -0.81
CA GLY A 41 -17.37 -13.14 0.58
C GLY A 41 -16.81 -11.73 0.78
N ARG A 42 -16.44 -11.02 -0.29
CA ARG A 42 -15.96 -9.63 -0.17
C ARG A 42 -17.12 -8.67 0.14
N PRO A 43 -16.88 -7.59 0.90
CA PRO A 43 -17.86 -6.50 1.01
C PRO A 43 -18.08 -5.86 -0.37
N VAL A 44 -19.30 -5.89 -0.90
CA VAL A 44 -19.58 -5.62 -2.34
C VAL A 44 -19.23 -4.20 -2.78
N ASP A 45 -19.37 -3.21 -1.89
CA ASP A 45 -19.22 -1.78 -2.18
C ASP A 45 -18.00 -1.12 -1.51
N PHE A 46 -17.01 -1.91 -1.09
CA PHE A 46 -15.83 -1.43 -0.33
C PHE A 46 -15.03 -0.31 -1.01
N PHE A 47 -15.12 -0.19 -2.33
CA PHE A 47 -14.39 0.81 -3.13
C PHE A 47 -15.06 2.18 -3.16
N ARG A 48 -16.31 2.30 -2.68
CA ARG A 48 -17.05 3.56 -2.74
C ARG A 48 -16.51 4.55 -1.70
N PRO A 49 -16.29 5.81 -2.07
CA PRO A 49 -16.06 6.86 -1.09
C PRO A 49 -17.22 6.91 -0.08
N GLY A 50 -16.92 6.80 1.21
CA GLY A 50 -17.91 6.80 2.29
C GLY A 50 -18.44 5.43 2.70
N PHE A 51 -17.89 4.33 2.16
CA PHE A 51 -18.07 3.01 2.77
C PHE A 51 -17.48 3.03 4.19
N ASP A 52 -18.21 2.47 5.16
CA ASP A 52 -17.74 2.39 6.54
C ASP A 52 -16.83 1.16 6.73
N ASP A 53 -15.52 1.43 6.78
CA ASP A 53 -14.47 0.45 7.03
C ASP A 53 -13.93 0.50 8.48
N SER A 54 -14.64 1.17 9.39
CA SER A 54 -14.18 1.38 10.78
C SER A 54 -13.93 0.07 11.54
N ALA A 55 -14.63 -1.01 11.17
CA ALA A 55 -14.46 -2.34 11.75
C ALA A 55 -13.32 -3.17 11.12
N TRP A 56 -12.67 -2.66 10.06
CA TRP A 56 -11.57 -3.37 9.41
C TRP A 56 -10.28 -3.28 10.24
N ALA A 57 -9.47 -4.33 10.14
CA ALA A 57 -8.15 -4.35 10.73
C ALA A 57 -7.22 -3.36 9.99
N ASP A 58 -6.16 -2.94 10.65
CA ASP A 58 -5.06 -2.22 10.01
C ASP A 58 -3.94 -3.20 9.64
N ILE A 59 -3.29 -2.99 8.49
CA ILE A 59 -2.14 -3.78 8.04
C ILE A 59 -0.99 -2.86 7.59
N PRO A 60 0.27 -3.19 7.93
CA PRO A 60 1.42 -2.46 7.41
C PRO A 60 1.65 -2.77 5.93
N VAL A 61 1.81 -1.73 5.12
CA VAL A 61 2.16 -1.84 3.69
C VAL A 61 3.56 -1.25 3.46
N PRO A 62 4.49 -1.99 2.84
CA PRO A 62 4.34 -3.33 2.25
C PRO A 62 4.50 -4.47 3.28
N SER A 63 3.71 -5.53 3.15
CA SER A 63 3.88 -6.78 3.88
C SER A 63 3.21 -7.96 3.13
N ASN A 64 3.49 -9.19 3.57
CA ASN A 64 2.71 -10.37 3.18
C ASN A 64 1.62 -10.60 4.23
N TRP A 65 0.35 -10.69 3.83
CA TRP A 65 -0.78 -10.75 4.77
C TRP A 65 -0.77 -12.02 5.64
N GLU A 66 -0.19 -13.13 5.17
CA GLU A 66 -0.08 -14.39 5.94
C GLU A 66 0.81 -14.20 7.16
N ARG A 67 1.81 -13.32 7.04
CA ARG A 67 2.71 -12.95 8.14
C ARG A 67 2.06 -11.98 9.13
N GLN A 68 0.91 -11.40 8.77
CA GLN A 68 0.12 -10.48 9.59
C GLN A 68 -1.12 -11.18 10.21
N GLY A 69 -1.26 -12.50 10.04
CA GLY A 69 -2.33 -13.29 10.65
C GLY A 69 -3.57 -13.51 9.79
N PHE A 70 -3.52 -13.20 8.49
CA PHE A 70 -4.62 -13.43 7.56
C PHE A 70 -4.37 -14.67 6.68
N GLY A 71 -5.37 -15.56 6.57
CA GLY A 71 -5.23 -16.80 5.81
C GLY A 71 -4.24 -17.79 6.44
N TYR A 72 -3.66 -18.67 5.61
CA TYR A 72 -2.72 -19.71 6.05
C TYR A 72 -1.41 -19.63 5.25
N PRO A 73 -0.23 -19.60 5.91
CA PRO A 73 1.04 -19.71 5.20
C PRO A 73 1.20 -21.13 4.64
N ILE A 74 1.62 -21.24 3.37
CA ILE A 74 1.98 -22.50 2.70
C ILE A 74 3.48 -22.48 2.38
#